data_AF-A0A6N7IES8-F1
#
_entry.id   AF-A0A6N7IES8-F1
#
_cell.length_a   1.000
_cell.length_b   1.000
_cell.length_c   1.000
_cell.angle_alpha   90.00
_cell.angle_beta   90.00
_cell.angle_gamma   90.00
#
_symmetry.space_group_name_H-M   'P 1'
#
loop_
_entity.id
_entity.type
_entity.pdbx_description
1 polymer ?
#
loop_
_entity_poly.entity_id
_entity_poly.type
_entity_poly.pdbx_seq_one_letter_code
_entity_poly.pdbx_strand_id
1 'polypeptide(L)'
;MPQIPAPPLRVADESDAQRHASWLELFFDLVFVGAIAELALVLGDDLSWPGLGHFVLLLVPVWWAWSNYAIYCDRFERDDVRHRLGMLAAMGAMAAVAVNIPGTFEGGSTPFVISYIAVRLPIIALWNHARRRVTRVRPLATYSTLAFITGTTLWALSLLLAEPARFVLWGLALAVETAVPWIFRRAFAGTPVHESHLAERWGLFTIVVLGESVVAIILGLGHTEWSATAAVAAVSGFVAVAGAWWLYFGLSASPRSPARCSPGTPSSTATSPSPWGSWAPAWGSRRPSRPTTGTG
;
A
#
# COMPACT_ATOMS: atom_id res chain seq x y z
N MET A 1 20.64 -29.86 4.64
CA MET A 1 19.54 -28.97 4.20
C MET A 1 20.12 -27.88 3.30
N PRO A 2 19.55 -27.59 2.13
CA PRO A 2 20.05 -26.51 1.27
C PRO A 2 19.89 -25.17 1.98
N GLN A 3 20.97 -24.39 2.04
CA GLN A 3 20.97 -23.05 2.62
C GLN A 3 20.24 -22.09 1.66
N ILE A 4 19.00 -21.74 2.01
CA ILE A 4 18.27 -20.68 1.31
C ILE A 4 18.92 -19.33 1.66
N PRO A 5 19.35 -18.52 0.67
CA PRO A 5 20.01 -17.23 0.89
C PRO A 5 19.14 -16.27 1.72
N ALA A 6 19.77 -15.40 2.49
CA ALA A 6 19.06 -14.32 3.20
C ALA A 6 18.49 -13.32 2.17
N PRO A 7 17.28 -12.77 2.40
CA PRO A 7 16.76 -11.72 1.54
C PRO A 7 17.70 -10.51 1.61
N PRO A 8 18.19 -10.00 0.46
CA PRO A 8 19.10 -8.88 0.43
C PRO A 8 18.41 -7.62 1.00
N LEU A 9 19.19 -6.81 1.69
CA LEU A 9 18.80 -5.45 2.02
C LEU A 9 18.88 -4.59 0.78
N ARG A 10 17.86 -3.75 0.56
CA ARG A 10 17.87 -2.76 -0.51
C ARG A 10 18.95 -1.72 -0.22
N VAL A 11 20.10 -1.84 -0.87
CA VAL A 11 21.15 -0.82 -0.88
C VAL A 11 20.82 0.11 -2.03
N ALA A 12 20.81 1.42 -1.77
CA ALA A 12 20.33 2.45 -2.67
C ALA A 12 21.28 2.74 -3.86
N ASP A 13 21.84 1.72 -4.53
CA ASP A 13 22.70 1.94 -5.69
C ASP A 13 22.48 0.93 -6.84
N GLU A 14 22.41 1.52 -8.04
CA GLU A 14 22.56 0.94 -9.40
C GLU A 14 21.38 0.23 -10.11
N SER A 15 20.13 0.33 -9.66
CA SER A 15 18.97 -0.05 -10.51
C SER A 15 17.80 0.93 -10.43
N ASP A 16 18.11 2.22 -10.59
CA ASP A 16 17.17 3.35 -10.68
C ASP A 16 16.32 3.35 -11.99
N ALA A 17 16.05 2.17 -12.55
CA ALA A 17 15.06 1.98 -13.59
C ALA A 17 13.69 1.82 -12.92
N GLN A 18 12.96 2.94 -12.79
CA GLN A 18 11.50 3.06 -12.57
C GLN A 18 10.80 1.73 -12.26
N ARG A 19 10.98 1.23 -11.03
CA ARG A 19 10.50 -0.10 -10.67
C ARG A 19 9.05 0.01 -10.20
N HIS A 20 8.13 -0.42 -11.06
CA HIS A 20 6.69 -0.36 -10.84
C HIS A 20 6.24 -1.35 -9.75
N ALA A 21 5.13 -1.04 -9.06
CA ALA A 21 4.53 -1.91 -8.07
C ALA A 21 4.21 -3.30 -8.66
N SER A 22 4.38 -4.36 -7.85
CA SER A 22 4.08 -5.72 -8.32
C SER A 22 2.57 -5.98 -8.37
N TRP A 23 2.15 -6.92 -9.23
CA TRP A 23 0.75 -7.38 -9.27
C TRP A 23 0.21 -7.85 -7.91
N LEU A 24 1.05 -8.43 -7.07
CA LEU A 24 0.67 -8.85 -5.71
C LEU A 24 0.38 -7.65 -4.80
N GLU A 25 1.07 -6.52 -4.97
CA GLU A 25 0.76 -5.29 -4.23
C GLU A 25 -0.54 -4.67 -4.69
N LEU A 26 -0.77 -4.63 -6.00
CA LEU A 26 -2.03 -4.12 -6.51
C LEU A 26 -3.21 -4.98 -6.03
N PHE A 27 -3.05 -6.30 -6.01
CA PHE A 27 -4.05 -7.20 -5.45
C PHE A 27 -4.23 -7.01 -3.94
N PHE A 28 -3.15 -6.75 -3.20
CA PHE A 28 -3.21 -6.40 -1.78
C PHE A 28 -4.02 -5.13 -1.56
N ASP A 29 -3.72 -4.08 -2.33
CA ASP A 29 -4.38 -2.79 -2.25
C ASP A 29 -5.88 -2.95 -2.52
N LEU A 30 -6.28 -3.74 -3.53
CA LEU A 30 -7.69 -4.02 -3.84
C LEU A 30 -8.45 -4.65 -2.66
N VAL A 31 -7.87 -5.64 -1.98
CA VAL A 31 -8.53 -6.29 -0.82
C VAL A 31 -8.73 -5.31 0.34
N PHE A 32 -7.75 -4.44 0.57
CA PHE A 32 -7.86 -3.40 1.61
C PHE A 32 -8.87 -2.31 1.23
N VAL A 33 -8.97 -1.96 -0.05
CA VAL A 33 -10.02 -1.05 -0.53
C VAL A 33 -11.41 -1.65 -0.32
N GLY A 34 -11.59 -2.96 -0.53
CA GLY A 34 -12.84 -3.65 -0.18
C GLY A 34 -13.22 -3.49 1.30
N ALA A 35 -12.27 -3.60 2.22
CA ALA A 35 -12.53 -3.35 3.65
C ALA A 35 -12.91 -1.88 3.94
N ILE A 36 -12.31 -0.92 3.21
CA ILE A 36 -12.67 0.50 3.32
C ILE A 36 -14.06 0.78 2.73
N ALA A 37 -14.45 0.08 1.66
CA ALA A 37 -15.78 0.17 1.09
C ALA A 37 -16.84 -0.27 2.11
N GLU A 38 -16.63 -1.38 2.82
CA GLU A 38 -17.52 -1.82 3.92
C GLU A 38 -17.61 -0.77 5.03
N LEU A 39 -16.51 -0.13 5.41
CA LEU A 39 -16.54 0.97 6.39
C LEU A 39 -17.36 2.16 5.87
N ALA A 40 -17.25 2.49 4.59
CA ALA A 40 -18.00 3.58 3.98
C ALA A 40 -19.51 3.30 3.95
N LEU A 41 -19.90 2.04 3.73
CA LEU A 41 -21.31 1.62 3.82
C LEU A 41 -21.85 1.79 5.24
N VAL A 42 -21.13 1.31 6.25
CA VAL A 42 -21.53 1.48 7.67
C VAL A 42 -21.65 2.96 8.06
N LEU A 43 -20.75 3.82 7.58
CA LEU A 43 -20.86 5.27 7.80
C LEU A 43 -22.06 5.88 7.06
N GLY A 44 -22.40 5.35 5.88
CA GLY A 44 -23.57 5.77 5.12
C GLY A 44 -24.89 5.50 5.85
N ASP A 45 -24.95 4.43 6.65
CA ASP A 45 -26.12 4.07 7.45
C ASP A 45 -26.31 4.99 8.68
N ASP A 46 -25.23 5.52 9.26
CA ASP A 46 -25.26 6.46 10.39
C ASP A 46 -24.29 7.63 10.23
N LEU A 47 -24.79 8.73 9.66
CA LEU A 47 -24.05 9.99 9.48
C LEU A 47 -24.02 10.89 10.74
N SER A 48 -24.33 10.34 11.92
CA SER A 48 -24.24 11.06 13.19
C SER A 48 -22.80 11.16 13.73
N TRP A 49 -22.57 12.00 14.75
CA TRP A 49 -21.27 12.08 15.41
C TRP A 49 -20.80 10.76 16.03
N PRO A 50 -21.67 9.98 16.72
CA PRO A 50 -21.34 8.62 17.13
C PRO A 50 -20.98 7.69 15.97
N GLY A 51 -21.75 7.68 14.88
CA GLY A 51 -21.48 6.88 13.68
C GLY A 51 -20.12 7.20 13.06
N LEU A 52 -19.77 8.50 12.98
CA LEU A 52 -18.43 8.93 12.58
C LEU A 52 -17.34 8.41 13.53
N GLY A 53 -17.59 8.42 14.84
CA GLY A 53 -16.67 7.86 15.84
C GLY A 53 -16.43 6.36 15.65
N HIS A 54 -17.50 5.60 15.39
CA HIS A 54 -17.44 4.17 15.07
C HIS A 54 -16.64 3.92 13.79
N PHE A 55 -16.93 4.66 12.72
CA PHE A 55 -16.18 4.59 11.47
C PHE A 55 -14.69 4.84 11.68
N VAL A 56 -14.31 5.93 12.38
CA VAL A 56 -12.91 6.24 12.65
C VAL A 56 -12.24 5.15 13.49
N LEU A 57 -12.92 4.62 14.51
CA LEU A 57 -12.40 3.56 15.37
C LEU A 57 -12.05 2.29 14.58
N LEU A 58 -12.79 1.96 13.52
CA LEU A 58 -12.54 0.81 12.65
C LEU A 58 -11.64 1.12 11.45
N LEU A 59 -11.68 2.35 10.92
CA LEU A 59 -10.82 2.78 9.82
C LEU A 59 -9.35 2.80 10.22
N VAL A 60 -9.04 3.36 11.39
CA VAL A 60 -7.66 3.50 11.87
C VAL A 60 -6.90 2.16 11.90
N PRO A 61 -7.42 1.05 12.46
CA PRO A 61 -6.72 -0.24 12.42
C PRO A 61 -6.54 -0.80 11.01
N VAL A 62 -7.55 -0.67 10.13
CA VAL A 62 -7.45 -1.11 8.72
C VAL A 62 -6.36 -0.32 7.99
N TRP A 63 -6.38 1.01 8.12
CA TRP A 63 -5.38 1.93 7.56
C TRP A 63 -3.98 1.64 8.10
N TRP A 64 -3.86 1.40 9.40
CA TRP A 64 -2.60 1.11 10.04
C TRP A 64 -2.03 -0.22 9.54
N ALA A 65 -2.86 -1.26 9.43
CA ALA A 65 -2.45 -2.53 8.86
C ALA A 65 -1.92 -2.35 7.43
N TRP A 66 -2.65 -1.66 6.55
CA TRP A 66 -2.22 -1.39 5.17
C TRP A 66 -0.85 -0.71 5.14
N SER A 67 -0.71 0.38 5.89
CA SER A 67 0.53 1.18 5.95
C SER A 67 1.74 0.34 6.36
N ASN A 68 1.55 -0.55 7.34
CA ASN A 68 2.62 -1.42 7.83
C ASN A 68 3.07 -2.44 6.78
N TYR A 69 2.15 -3.04 6.03
CA TYR A 69 2.49 -3.92 4.92
C TYR A 69 3.12 -3.16 3.76
N ALA A 70 2.64 -1.95 3.46
CA ALA A 70 3.22 -1.09 2.42
C ALA A 70 4.68 -0.75 2.72
N ILE A 71 4.96 -0.29 3.94
CA ILE A 71 6.32 0.01 4.41
C ILE A 71 7.19 -1.26 4.45
N TYR A 72 6.64 -2.40 4.85
CA TYR A 72 7.40 -3.66 4.83
C TYR A 72 7.82 -4.05 3.41
N CYS A 73 6.88 -4.00 2.46
CA CYS A 73 7.14 -4.31 1.06
C CYS A 73 8.15 -3.36 0.42
N ASP A 74 8.14 -2.09 0.81
CA ASP A 74 9.11 -1.12 0.31
C ASP A 74 10.55 -1.43 0.77
N ARG A 75 10.70 -1.91 2.01
CA ARG A 75 12.01 -2.15 2.65
C ARG A 75 12.70 -3.44 2.22
N PHE A 76 11.95 -4.43 1.76
CA PHE A 76 12.46 -5.76 1.45
C PHE A 76 12.16 -6.12 -0.02
N GLU A 77 13.20 -6.30 -0.83
CA GLU A 77 13.05 -6.73 -2.22
C GLU A 77 12.49 -8.16 -2.33
N ARG A 78 11.61 -8.36 -3.32
CA ARG A 78 10.80 -9.56 -3.52
C ARG A 78 11.51 -10.63 -4.34
N ASP A 79 11.47 -11.89 -3.88
CA ASP A 79 10.60 -12.93 -4.49
C ASP A 79 10.57 -14.29 -3.72
N ASP A 80 10.57 -14.29 -2.38
CA ASP A 80 10.46 -15.54 -1.61
C ASP A 80 8.98 -15.95 -1.42
N VAL A 81 8.70 -17.25 -1.53
CA VAL A 81 7.41 -17.90 -1.29
C VAL A 81 6.80 -17.46 0.05
N ARG A 82 7.63 -17.25 1.07
CA ARG A 82 7.17 -16.79 2.40
C ARG A 82 6.51 -15.42 2.38
N HIS A 83 7.08 -14.49 1.61
CA HIS A 83 6.51 -13.15 1.47
C HIS A 83 5.15 -13.23 0.77
N ARG A 84 5.08 -14.00 -0.33
CA ARG A 84 3.84 -14.19 -1.09
C ARG A 84 2.75 -14.84 -0.24
N LEU A 85 3.08 -15.92 0.47
CA LEU A 85 2.15 -16.59 1.39
C LEU A 85 1.73 -15.68 2.55
N GLY A 86 2.66 -14.89 3.10
CA GLY A 86 2.37 -13.93 4.16
C GLY A 86 1.39 -12.83 3.71
N MET A 87 1.58 -12.29 2.50
CA MET A 87 0.65 -11.32 1.92
C MET A 87 -0.72 -11.93 1.63
N LEU A 88 -0.77 -13.12 1.03
CA LEU A 88 -2.04 -13.81 0.75
C LEU A 88 -2.79 -14.16 2.04
N ALA A 89 -2.08 -14.59 3.09
CA ALA A 89 -2.68 -14.83 4.40
C ALA A 89 -3.25 -13.54 5.01
N ALA A 90 -2.51 -12.42 4.89
CA ALA A 90 -2.97 -11.12 5.34
C ALA A 90 -4.22 -10.65 4.58
N MET A 91 -4.28 -10.86 3.27
CA MET A 91 -5.44 -10.56 2.44
C MET A 91 -6.66 -11.38 2.87
N GLY A 92 -6.50 -12.69 3.05
CA GLY A 92 -7.61 -13.55 3.52
C GLY A 92 -8.11 -13.14 4.91
N ALA A 93 -7.21 -12.78 5.82
CA ALA A 93 -7.58 -12.25 7.13
C ALA A 93 -8.26 -10.87 7.03
N MET A 94 -7.82 -10.00 6.11
CA MET A 94 -8.45 -8.68 5.90
C MET A 94 -9.85 -8.82 5.29
N ALA A 95 -10.07 -9.78 4.39
CA ALA A 95 -11.40 -10.12 3.92
C ALA A 95 -12.31 -10.57 5.09
N ALA A 96 -11.77 -11.35 6.04
CA ALA A 96 -12.52 -11.70 7.25
C ALA A 96 -12.80 -10.47 8.14
N VAL A 97 -11.88 -9.50 8.23
CA VAL A 97 -12.16 -8.22 8.90
C VAL A 97 -13.33 -7.52 8.22
N ALA A 98 -13.28 -7.36 6.89
CA ALA A 98 -14.32 -6.71 6.10
C ALA A 98 -15.72 -7.29 6.37
N VAL A 99 -15.85 -8.63 6.36
CA VAL A 99 -17.11 -9.32 6.67
C VAL A 99 -17.67 -9.01 8.07
N ASN A 100 -16.80 -8.72 9.04
CA ASN A 100 -17.21 -8.46 10.42
C ASN A 100 -17.45 -6.98 10.72
N ILE A 101 -17.15 -6.07 9.80
CA ILE A 101 -17.30 -4.62 10.01
C ILE A 101 -18.74 -4.22 10.34
N PRO A 102 -19.78 -4.60 9.56
CA PRO A 102 -21.15 -4.16 9.82
C PRO A 102 -21.67 -4.55 11.20
N GLY A 103 -21.38 -5.78 11.65
CA GLY A 103 -21.85 -6.30 12.93
C GLY A 103 -21.00 -5.92 14.15
N THR A 104 -19.92 -5.15 13.99
CA THR A 104 -18.94 -4.93 15.06
C THR A 104 -19.54 -4.28 16.31
N PHE A 105 -20.47 -3.34 16.14
CA PHE A 105 -21.13 -2.63 17.24
C PHE A 105 -22.47 -3.26 17.67
N GLU A 106 -22.89 -4.35 17.02
CA GLU A 106 -24.14 -5.07 17.30
C GLU A 106 -23.88 -6.40 18.03
N GLY A 107 -22.82 -6.45 18.86
CA GLY A 107 -22.35 -7.65 19.56
C GLY A 107 -21.40 -8.54 18.76
N GLY A 108 -21.05 -8.15 17.53
CA GLY A 108 -20.08 -8.83 16.66
C GLY A 108 -18.62 -8.40 16.84
N SER A 109 -18.28 -7.69 17.92
CA SER A 109 -16.91 -7.19 18.12
C SER A 109 -15.86 -8.29 18.33
N THR A 110 -16.27 -9.48 18.82
CA THR A 110 -15.34 -10.61 19.03
C THR A 110 -14.78 -11.16 17.70
N PRO A 111 -15.61 -11.53 16.71
CA PRO A 111 -15.13 -11.88 15.36
C PRO A 111 -14.23 -10.82 14.71
N PHE A 112 -14.53 -9.53 14.88
CA PHE A 112 -13.69 -8.43 14.40
C PHE A 112 -12.28 -8.48 15.00
N VAL A 113 -12.17 -8.63 16.32
CA VAL A 113 -10.87 -8.72 17.00
C VAL A 113 -10.07 -9.93 16.54
N ILE A 114 -10.73 -11.10 16.43
CA ILE A 114 -10.07 -12.34 16.01
C ILE A 114 -9.52 -12.21 14.58
N SER A 115 -10.33 -11.69 13.65
CA SER A 115 -9.90 -11.47 12.27
C SER A 115 -8.80 -10.41 12.17
N TYR A 116 -8.90 -9.32 12.95
CA TYR A 116 -7.84 -8.31 12.98
C TYR A 116 -6.53 -8.87 13.53
N ILE A 117 -6.55 -9.67 14.61
CA ILE A 117 -5.36 -10.38 15.11
C ILE A 117 -4.77 -11.27 14.00
N ALA A 118 -5.62 -11.98 13.24
CA ALA A 118 -5.16 -12.81 12.12
C ALA A 118 -4.44 -12.00 11.02
N VAL A 119 -4.84 -10.75 10.76
CA VAL A 119 -4.11 -9.84 9.84
C VAL A 119 -2.70 -9.52 10.36
N ARG A 120 -2.49 -9.54 11.68
CA ARG A 120 -1.21 -9.17 12.31
C ARG A 120 -0.21 -10.31 12.39
N LEU A 121 -0.67 -11.56 12.46
CA LEU A 121 0.24 -12.70 12.58
C LEU A 121 1.24 -12.80 11.40
N PRO A 122 0.85 -12.61 10.12
CA PRO A 122 1.79 -12.65 9.01
C PRO A 122 2.85 -11.55 9.09
N ILE A 123 2.48 -10.29 9.37
CA ILE A 123 3.45 -9.19 9.46
C ILE A 123 4.43 -9.39 10.63
N ILE A 124 3.99 -9.93 11.76
CA ILE A 124 4.87 -10.31 12.88
C ILE A 124 5.86 -11.39 12.44
N ALA A 125 5.39 -12.43 11.75
CA ALA A 125 6.25 -13.50 11.25
C ALA A 125 7.30 -12.98 10.25
N LEU A 126 6.88 -12.09 9.35
CA LEU A 126 7.72 -11.44 8.35
C LEU A 126 8.81 -10.56 8.98
N TRP A 127 8.48 -9.75 9.98
CA TRP A 127 9.46 -8.94 10.71
C TRP A 127 10.42 -9.79 11.56
N ASN A 128 9.91 -10.82 12.25
CA ASN A 128 10.76 -11.74 13.00
C ASN A 128 11.73 -12.51 12.08
N HIS A 129 11.29 -12.85 10.86
CA HIS A 129 12.16 -13.45 9.86
C HIS A 129 13.27 -12.48 9.42
N ALA A 130 12.90 -11.25 9.05
CA ALA A 130 13.85 -10.20 8.67
C ALA A 130 14.88 -9.94 9.79
N ARG A 131 14.43 -9.88 11.05
CA ARG A 131 15.31 -9.75 12.24
C ARG A 131 16.38 -10.84 12.30
N ARG A 132 16.03 -12.10 12.02
CA ARG A 132 16.98 -13.22 12.11
C ARG A 132 18.03 -13.19 11.00
N ARG A 133 17.60 -12.84 9.78
CA ARG A 133 18.41 -12.97 8.56
C ARG A 133 19.25 -11.74 8.22
N VAL A 134 18.84 -10.56 8.67
CA VAL A 134 19.40 -9.30 8.19
C VAL A 134 19.95 -8.48 9.36
N THR A 135 21.26 -8.56 9.61
CA THR A 135 21.90 -7.95 10.79
C THR A 135 21.72 -6.42 10.85
N ARG A 136 21.78 -5.73 9.71
CA ARG A 136 21.69 -4.26 9.65
C ARG A 136 20.29 -3.71 9.98
N VAL A 137 19.21 -4.48 9.80
CA VAL A 137 17.84 -4.07 10.21
C VAL A 137 17.42 -4.66 11.55
N ARG A 138 18.30 -5.37 12.27
CA ARG A 138 17.93 -6.03 13.54
C ARG A 138 17.31 -5.10 14.57
N PRO A 139 17.86 -3.89 14.84
CA PRO A 139 17.26 -2.99 15.83
C PRO A 139 15.84 -2.61 15.40
N LEU A 140 15.69 -2.13 14.16
CA LEU A 140 14.41 -1.77 13.56
C LEU A 140 13.41 -2.93 13.63
N ALA A 141 13.78 -4.11 13.11
CA ALA A 141 12.91 -5.27 13.06
C ALA A 141 12.52 -5.78 14.45
N THR A 142 13.40 -5.61 15.44
CA THR A 142 13.11 -5.92 16.85
C THR A 142 12.08 -4.95 17.42
N TYR A 143 12.25 -3.64 17.24
CA TYR A 143 11.27 -2.65 17.69
C TYR A 143 9.92 -2.83 17.00
N SER A 144 9.90 -3.04 15.68
CA SER A 144 8.67 -3.33 14.93
C SER A 144 7.99 -4.59 15.45
N THR A 145 8.73 -5.69 15.62
CA THR A 145 8.17 -6.95 16.13
C THR A 145 7.62 -6.79 17.54
N LEU A 146 8.34 -6.13 18.44
CA LEU A 146 7.88 -5.87 19.80
C LEU A 146 6.61 -5.01 19.80
N ALA A 147 6.58 -3.93 19.02
CA ALA A 147 5.41 -3.07 18.90
C ALA A 147 4.17 -3.84 18.39
N PHE A 148 4.34 -4.68 17.35
CA PHE A 148 3.24 -5.50 16.84
C PHE A 148 2.79 -6.55 17.85
N ILE A 149 3.71 -7.18 18.59
CA ILE A 149 3.34 -8.13 19.63
C ILE A 149 2.57 -7.41 20.74
N THR A 150 3.07 -6.29 21.26
CA THR A 150 2.39 -5.49 22.29
C THR A 150 1.00 -5.07 21.84
N GLY A 151 0.87 -4.52 20.62
CA GLY A 151 -0.41 -4.17 20.04
C GLY A 151 -1.34 -5.38 19.95
N THR A 152 -0.87 -6.49 19.39
CA THR A 152 -1.67 -7.73 19.25
C THR A 152 -2.11 -8.26 20.62
N THR A 153 -1.26 -8.16 21.63
CA THR A 153 -1.62 -8.53 23.02
C THR A 153 -2.71 -7.62 23.57
N LEU A 154 -2.65 -6.30 23.34
CA LEU A 154 -3.72 -5.39 23.78
C LEU A 154 -5.06 -5.72 23.09
N TRP A 155 -5.03 -6.01 21.79
CA TRP A 155 -6.20 -6.48 21.05
C TRP A 155 -6.73 -7.81 21.61
N ALA A 156 -5.87 -8.77 21.90
CA ALA A 156 -6.26 -10.05 22.50
C ALA A 156 -6.86 -9.87 23.91
N LEU A 157 -6.26 -9.01 24.74
CA LEU A 157 -6.77 -8.69 26.08
C LEU A 157 -8.14 -8.00 26.02
N SER A 158 -8.46 -7.29 24.94
CA SER A 158 -9.78 -6.69 24.74
C SER A 158 -10.92 -7.71 24.67
N LEU A 159 -10.63 -8.97 24.33
CA LEU A 159 -11.60 -10.06 24.35
C LEU A 159 -12.06 -10.42 25.77
N LEU A 160 -11.27 -10.10 26.79
CA LEU A 160 -11.62 -10.31 28.20
C LEU A 160 -12.56 -9.23 28.75
N LEU A 161 -12.73 -8.13 28.01
CA LEU A 161 -13.60 -7.02 28.39
C LEU A 161 -14.94 -7.13 27.69
N ALA A 162 -16.01 -6.82 28.42
CA ALA A 162 -17.33 -6.59 27.84
C ALA A 162 -17.39 -5.22 27.14
N GLU A 163 -18.33 -5.07 26.21
CA GLU A 163 -18.67 -3.78 25.61
C GLU A 163 -19.35 -2.89 26.68
N PRO A 164 -19.01 -1.59 26.79
CA PRO A 164 -18.18 -0.78 25.88
C PRO A 164 -16.69 -0.68 26.26
N ALA A 165 -16.26 -1.23 27.40
CA ALA A 165 -14.87 -1.12 27.88
C ALA A 165 -13.84 -1.66 26.87
N ARG A 166 -14.25 -2.66 26.08
CA ARG A 166 -13.49 -3.18 24.93
C ARG A 166 -13.06 -2.08 23.94
N PHE A 167 -13.99 -1.20 23.55
CA PHE A 167 -13.72 -0.13 22.57
C PHE A 167 -12.76 0.94 23.12
N VAL A 168 -12.82 1.21 24.42
CA VAL A 168 -11.85 2.09 25.09
C VAL A 168 -10.44 1.50 24.99
N LEU A 169 -10.29 0.18 25.22
CA LEU A 169 -9.00 -0.48 25.07
C LEU A 169 -8.51 -0.49 23.61
N TRP A 170 -9.41 -0.57 22.62
CA TRP A 170 -9.02 -0.41 21.21
C TRP A 170 -8.45 0.97 20.95
N GLY A 171 -9.12 2.03 21.41
CA GLY A 171 -8.62 3.40 21.30
C GLY A 171 -7.23 3.57 21.92
N LEU A 172 -7.02 3.01 23.11
CA LEU A 172 -5.70 3.02 23.77
C LEU A 172 -4.65 2.21 22.99
N ALA A 173 -5.01 1.03 22.48
CA ALA A 173 -4.11 0.22 21.68
C ALA A 173 -3.67 0.97 20.41
N LEU A 174 -4.60 1.62 19.71
CA LEU A 174 -4.32 2.44 18.53
C LEU A 174 -3.44 3.66 18.86
N ALA A 175 -3.70 4.33 19.98
CA ALA A 175 -2.88 5.46 20.43
C ALA A 175 -1.43 5.02 20.72
N VAL A 176 -1.25 3.86 21.37
CA VAL A 176 0.08 3.29 21.62
C VAL A 176 0.77 2.93 20.30
N GLU A 177 0.06 2.26 19.40
CA GLU A 177 0.63 1.80 18.12
C GLU A 177 1.07 2.95 17.22
N THR A 178 0.26 4.01 17.14
CA THR A 178 0.57 5.21 16.36
C THR A 178 1.70 6.03 16.99
N ALA A 179 1.88 5.97 18.31
CA ALA A 179 2.97 6.65 19.00
C ALA A 179 4.35 5.97 18.81
N VAL A 180 4.39 4.65 18.56
CA VAL A 180 5.65 3.88 18.45
C VAL A 180 6.63 4.48 17.42
N PRO A 181 6.25 4.78 16.17
CA PRO A 181 7.19 5.38 15.20
C PRO A 181 7.78 6.71 15.66
N TRP A 182 7.00 7.53 16.39
CA TRP A 182 7.46 8.81 16.93
C TRP A 182 8.46 8.63 18.08
N ILE A 183 8.17 7.69 18.98
CA ILE A 183 9.02 7.36 20.13
C ILE A 183 10.37 6.80 19.65
N PHE A 184 10.35 5.89 18.67
CA PHE A 184 11.53 5.21 18.18
C PHE A 184 12.13 5.84 16.92
N ARG A 185 11.78 7.09 16.57
CA ARG A 185 12.20 7.74 15.31
C ARG A 185 13.70 7.64 15.01
N ARG A 186 14.55 7.69 16.05
CA ARG A 186 16.02 7.56 15.91
C ARG A 186 16.45 6.18 15.43
N ALA A 187 15.76 5.13 15.86
CA ALA A 187 16.01 3.77 15.38
C ALA A 187 15.54 3.57 13.94
N PHE A 188 14.50 4.30 13.51
CA PHE A 188 14.00 4.28 12.13
C PHE A 188 14.88 5.09 11.15
N ALA A 189 15.58 6.14 11.63
CA ALA A 189 16.40 7.02 10.80
C ALA A 189 17.60 6.34 10.11
N GLY A 190 18.08 5.20 10.62
CA GLY A 190 19.24 4.47 10.07
C GLY A 190 18.93 3.56 8.89
N THR A 191 17.67 3.47 8.45
CA THR A 191 17.18 2.57 7.39
C THR A 191 16.21 3.32 6.48
N PRO A 192 16.72 4.01 5.44
CA PRO A 192 15.89 4.79 4.55
C PRO A 192 14.89 3.91 3.79
N VAL A 193 13.68 4.45 3.62
CA VAL A 193 12.60 3.93 2.78
C VAL A 193 12.83 4.49 1.38
N HIS A 194 12.52 3.72 0.33
CA HIS A 194 12.63 4.23 -1.04
C HIS A 194 11.42 5.13 -1.30
N GLU A 195 11.61 6.43 -1.11
CA GLU A 195 10.52 7.42 -1.16
C GLU A 195 9.72 7.39 -2.46
N SER A 196 10.37 7.04 -3.59
CA SER A 196 9.75 6.94 -4.91
C SER A 196 8.73 5.79 -5.00
N HIS A 197 9.08 4.60 -4.54
CA HIS A 197 8.22 3.42 -4.63
C HIS A 197 7.07 3.48 -3.61
N LEU A 198 7.32 3.99 -2.40
CA LEU A 198 6.23 4.21 -1.45
C LEU A 198 5.24 5.26 -2.00
N ALA A 199 5.72 6.36 -2.59
CA ALA A 199 4.85 7.34 -3.26
C ALA A 199 4.03 6.74 -4.42
N GLU A 200 4.63 5.85 -5.21
CA GLU A 200 3.92 5.10 -6.25
C GLU A 200 2.77 4.28 -5.64
N ARG A 201 3.02 3.55 -4.55
CA ARG A 201 1.99 2.78 -3.86
C ARG A 201 0.88 3.64 -3.28
N TRP A 202 1.22 4.80 -2.72
CA TRP A 202 0.21 5.77 -2.29
C TRP A 202 -0.67 6.21 -3.46
N GLY A 203 -0.08 6.48 -4.63
CA GLY A 203 -0.84 6.83 -5.83
C GLY A 203 -1.72 5.69 -6.34
N LEU A 204 -1.19 4.47 -6.41
CA LEU A 204 -1.92 3.28 -6.82
C LEU A 204 -3.07 2.95 -5.87
N PHE A 205 -2.84 2.98 -4.58
CA PHE A 205 -3.89 2.81 -3.59
C PHE A 205 -4.97 3.90 -3.73
N THR A 206 -4.56 5.17 -3.88
CA THR A 206 -5.48 6.29 -4.05
C THR A 206 -6.36 6.12 -5.29
N ILE A 207 -5.79 5.74 -6.45
CA ILE A 207 -6.60 5.55 -7.66
C ILE A 207 -7.58 4.38 -7.54
N VAL A 208 -7.22 3.31 -6.82
CA VAL A 208 -8.12 2.18 -6.56
C VAL A 208 -9.28 2.61 -5.65
N VAL A 209 -9.02 3.38 -4.58
CA VAL A 209 -10.07 3.94 -3.70
C VAL A 209 -11.02 4.88 -4.47
N LEU A 210 -10.48 5.72 -5.34
CA LEU A 210 -11.29 6.59 -6.20
C LEU A 210 -12.14 5.76 -7.17
N GLY A 211 -11.58 4.69 -7.74
CA GLY A 211 -12.32 3.74 -8.56
C GLY A 211 -13.48 3.08 -7.82
N GLU A 212 -13.25 2.63 -6.58
CA GLU A 212 -14.29 2.06 -5.71
C GLU A 212 -15.39 3.08 -5.41
N SER A 213 -15.04 4.34 -5.22
CA SER A 213 -16.01 5.42 -5.03
C SER A 213 -16.92 5.60 -6.26
N VAL A 214 -16.38 5.42 -7.49
CA VAL A 214 -17.19 5.42 -8.72
C VAL A 214 -18.10 4.20 -8.78
N VAL A 215 -17.62 3.01 -8.39
CA VAL A 215 -18.44 1.79 -8.30
C VAL A 215 -19.61 1.99 -7.34
N ALA A 216 -19.37 2.58 -6.16
CA ALA A 216 -20.42 2.90 -5.20
C ALA A 216 -21.51 3.83 -5.78
N ILE A 217 -21.14 4.83 -6.59
CA ILE A 217 -22.10 5.70 -7.29
C ILE A 217 -22.94 4.90 -8.29
N ILE A 218 -22.31 4.01 -9.07
CA ILE A 218 -22.99 3.17 -10.07
C ILE A 218 -23.99 2.22 -9.39
N LEU A 219 -23.57 1.55 -8.31
CA LEU A 219 -24.42 0.64 -7.56
C LEU A 219 -25.57 1.39 -6.88
N GLY A 220 -25.32 2.54 -6.27
CA GLY A 220 -26.34 3.38 -5.64
C GLY A 220 -27.42 3.85 -6.63
N LEU A 221 -27.04 4.21 -7.86
CA LEU A 221 -27.99 4.53 -8.94
C LEU A 221 -28.82 3.32 -9.35
N GLY A 222 -28.23 2.12 -9.40
CA GLY A 222 -28.92 0.89 -9.78
C GLY A 222 -30.05 0.48 -8.82
N HIS A 223 -29.98 0.92 -7.56
CA HIS A 223 -30.98 0.64 -6.53
C HIS A 223 -32.06 1.73 -6.37
N THR A 224 -31.98 2.82 -7.13
CA THR A 224 -32.88 3.98 -7.00
C THR A 224 -33.74 4.15 -8.26
N GLU A 225 -35.01 4.52 -8.11
CA GLU A 225 -35.84 4.90 -9.25
C GLU A 225 -35.26 6.12 -9.98
N TRP A 226 -35.32 6.11 -11.30
CA TRP A 226 -34.78 7.21 -12.11
C TRP A 226 -35.49 8.52 -11.78
N SER A 227 -34.71 9.51 -11.34
CA SER A 227 -35.19 10.84 -10.97
C SER A 227 -34.13 11.90 -11.25
N ALA A 228 -34.56 13.15 -11.45
CA ALA A 228 -33.63 14.27 -11.64
C ALA A 228 -32.71 14.47 -10.43
N THR A 229 -33.22 14.21 -9.22
CA THR A 229 -32.45 14.27 -7.97
C THR A 229 -31.37 13.20 -7.92
N ALA A 230 -31.69 11.95 -8.30
CA ALA A 230 -30.70 10.87 -8.40
C ALA A 230 -29.61 11.20 -9.43
N ALA A 231 -29.98 11.76 -10.59
CA ALA A 231 -29.02 12.18 -11.61
C ALA A 231 -28.08 13.30 -11.09
N VAL A 232 -28.63 14.32 -10.42
CA VAL A 232 -27.83 15.40 -9.83
C VAL A 232 -26.90 14.87 -8.74
N ALA A 233 -27.37 13.97 -7.88
CA ALA A 233 -26.55 13.36 -6.83
C ALA A 233 -25.38 12.57 -7.41
N ALA A 234 -25.63 11.73 -8.42
CA ALA A 234 -24.58 10.94 -9.07
C ALA A 234 -23.55 11.80 -9.81
N VAL A 235 -24.00 12.83 -10.54
CA VAL A 235 -23.09 13.79 -11.19
C VAL A 235 -22.25 14.53 -10.16
N SER A 236 -22.87 14.98 -9.06
CA SER A 236 -22.15 15.67 -7.98
C SER A 236 -21.13 14.77 -7.30
N GLY A 237 -21.48 13.50 -7.03
CA GLY A 237 -20.56 12.50 -6.50
C GLY A 237 -19.39 12.24 -7.45
N PHE A 238 -19.66 12.08 -8.75
CA PHE A 238 -18.60 11.88 -9.74
C PHE A 238 -17.67 13.10 -9.85
N VAL A 239 -18.22 14.32 -9.85
CA VAL A 239 -17.43 15.56 -9.83
C VAL A 239 -16.57 15.65 -8.57
N ALA A 240 -17.08 15.23 -7.41
CA ALA A 240 -16.30 15.20 -6.17
C ALA A 240 -15.13 14.19 -6.27
N VAL A 241 -15.36 12.99 -6.80
CA VAL A 241 -14.31 11.98 -7.02
C VAL A 241 -13.27 12.47 -8.03
N ALA A 242 -13.70 13.07 -9.15
CA ALA A 242 -12.82 13.65 -10.15
C ALA A 242 -12.02 14.85 -9.61
N GLY A 243 -12.64 15.67 -8.76
CA GLY A 243 -11.98 16.77 -8.05
C GLY A 243 -10.92 16.26 -7.07
N ALA A 244 -11.21 15.22 -6.30
CA ALA A 244 -10.25 14.58 -5.40
C ALA A 244 -9.06 13.99 -6.18
N TRP A 245 -9.32 13.35 -7.32
CA TRP A 245 -8.27 12.90 -8.24
C TRP A 245 -7.38 14.05 -8.69
N TRP A 246 -7.99 15.17 -9.14
CA TRP A 246 -7.26 16.34 -9.62
C TRP A 246 -6.39 16.96 -8.52
N LEU A 247 -6.93 17.10 -7.30
CA LEU A 247 -6.19 17.63 -6.16
C LEU A 247 -5.01 16.72 -5.79
N TYR A 248 -5.23 15.42 -5.75
CA TYR A 248 -4.18 14.47 -5.37
C TYR A 248 -3.04 14.41 -6.40
N PHE A 249 -3.37 14.13 -7.67
CA PHE A 249 -2.37 13.94 -8.74
C PHE A 249 -1.85 15.26 -9.33
N GLY A 250 -2.68 16.30 -9.37
CA GLY A 250 -2.27 17.62 -9.87
C GLY A 250 -1.28 18.34 -8.94
N LEU A 251 -1.46 18.23 -7.62
CA LEU A 251 -0.52 18.81 -6.64
C LEU A 251 0.78 18.00 -6.53
N SER A 252 0.72 16.68 -6.65
CA SER A 252 1.90 15.81 -6.57
C SER A 252 2.77 15.82 -7.83
N ALA A 253 2.22 16.22 -8.98
CA ALA A 253 2.96 16.36 -10.24
C ALA A 253 3.80 17.66 -10.36
N SER A 254 3.74 18.57 -9.38
CA SER A 254 4.56 19.80 -9.43
C SER A 254 6.05 19.46 -9.40
N PRO A 255 6.85 19.86 -10.42
CA PRO A 255 8.28 19.65 -10.40
C PRO A 255 8.84 20.45 -9.23
N ARG A 256 9.40 19.78 -8.22
CA ARG A 256 10.33 20.45 -7.30
C ARG A 256 11.51 20.88 -8.16
N SER A 257 11.58 22.17 -8.47
CA SER A 257 12.66 22.76 -9.24
C SER A 257 13.99 22.26 -8.69
N PRO A 258 14.91 21.74 -9.53
CA PRO A 258 16.24 21.40 -9.05
C PRO A 258 16.84 22.65 -8.43
N ALA A 259 17.39 22.50 -7.23
CA ALA A 259 18.09 23.55 -6.53
C ALA A 259 19.03 24.27 -7.50
N ARG A 260 18.92 25.60 -7.55
CA ARG A 260 19.78 26.50 -8.32
C ARG A 260 21.22 26.00 -8.28
N CYS A 261 21.76 25.61 -9.43
CA CYS A 261 23.21 25.55 -9.60
C CYS A 261 23.76 26.94 -9.35
N SER A 262 24.66 27.07 -8.38
CA SER A 262 25.49 28.25 -8.20
C SER A 262 26.35 28.45 -9.45
N PRO A 263 26.46 29.68 -10.00
CA PRO A 263 27.37 29.95 -11.10
C PRO A 263 28.79 29.99 -10.53
N GLY A 264 29.60 28.98 -10.84
CA GLY A 264 30.96 28.87 -10.32
C GLY A 264 31.89 28.04 -11.19
N THR A 265 32.63 28.76 -12.05
CA THR A 265 33.88 28.41 -12.78
C THR A 265 33.77 27.52 -14.04
N PRO A 266 34.23 28.01 -15.21
CA PRO A 266 34.35 27.19 -16.41
C PRO A 266 35.61 26.33 -16.33
N SER A 267 35.45 25.01 -16.30
CA SER A 267 36.54 24.08 -16.59
C SER A 267 36.34 23.44 -17.96
N SER A 268 37.47 23.30 -18.65
CA SER A 268 37.69 23.06 -20.06
C SER A 268 37.12 21.75 -20.60
N THR A 269 36.54 21.83 -21.81
CA THR A 269 36.53 20.82 -22.90
C THR A 269 36.61 19.34 -22.52
N ALA A 270 35.46 18.65 -22.59
CA ALA A 270 35.39 17.25 -22.93
C ALA A 270 34.20 17.03 -23.88
N THR A 271 34.50 16.78 -25.15
CA THR A 271 33.52 16.42 -26.18
C THR A 271 33.04 14.99 -25.90
N SER A 272 31.77 14.81 -25.52
CA SER A 272 31.14 13.50 -25.45
C SER A 272 30.46 13.16 -26.80
N PRO A 273 30.52 11.90 -27.29
CA PRO A 273 29.72 11.48 -28.42
C PRO A 273 28.23 11.41 -28.02
N SER A 274 27.35 11.82 -28.93
CA SER A 274 25.90 11.91 -28.72
C SER A 274 25.24 10.57 -28.34
N PRO A 275 24.19 10.57 -27.48
CA PRO A 275 23.53 9.34 -26.97
C PRO A 275 22.59 8.63 -27.97
N TRP A 276 22.50 9.09 -29.21
CA TRP A 276 21.48 8.67 -30.18
C TRP A 276 22.14 8.07 -31.43
N GLY A 277 22.56 6.81 -31.35
CA GLY A 277 23.27 6.15 -32.45
C GLY A 277 23.02 4.65 -32.67
N SER A 278 22.15 3.99 -31.90
CA SER A 278 22.02 2.51 -31.98
C SER A 278 20.59 1.98 -31.95
N TRP A 279 19.61 2.74 -32.43
CA TRP A 279 18.26 2.23 -32.70
C TRP A 279 17.99 2.19 -34.20
N ALA A 280 18.62 1.24 -34.89
CA ALA A 280 18.23 0.84 -36.25
C ALA A 280 17.78 -0.62 -36.21
N PRO A 281 16.49 -0.92 -36.47
CA PRO A 281 16.01 -2.30 -36.51
C PRO A 281 16.59 -3.03 -37.73
N ALA A 282 17.32 -4.12 -37.48
CA ALA A 282 17.89 -5.00 -38.49
C ALA A 282 16.79 -5.83 -39.18
N TRP A 283 16.06 -5.21 -40.13
CA TRP A 283 15.25 -5.93 -41.10
C TRP A 283 16.07 -6.15 -42.37
N GLY A 284 16.93 -7.16 -42.33
CA GLY A 284 17.66 -7.67 -43.48
C GLY A 284 16.71 -8.35 -44.45
N SER A 285 16.25 -7.59 -45.44
CA SER A 285 15.57 -8.08 -46.63
C SER A 285 16.45 -9.09 -47.37
N ARG A 286 16.04 -10.36 -47.36
CA ARG A 286 16.58 -11.36 -48.30
C ARG A 286 16.14 -10.95 -49.71
N ARG A 287 17.06 -10.38 -50.50
CA ARG A 287 16.89 -10.24 -51.94
C ARG A 287 16.91 -11.63 -52.60
N PRO A 288 16.02 -11.92 -53.56
CA PRO A 288 16.05 -13.16 -54.31
C PRO A 288 17.20 -13.15 -55.33
N SER A 289 17.92 -14.27 -55.42
CA SER A 289 18.96 -14.52 -56.43
C SER A 289 18.34 -14.70 -57.82
N ARG A 290 18.86 -13.97 -58.82
CA ARG A 290 18.58 -14.20 -60.25
C ARG A 290 19.51 -15.31 -60.80
N PRO A 291 19.06 -16.08 -61.79
CA PRO A 291 19.83 -17.18 -62.39
C PRO A 291 20.82 -16.65 -63.42
N THR A 292 22.03 -17.25 -63.46
CA THR A 292 22.99 -17.08 -64.56
C THR A 292 22.96 -18.33 -65.44
N THR A 293 22.57 -18.12 -66.69
CA THR A 293 22.76 -19.04 -67.81
C THR A 293 24.25 -19.29 -68.05
N GLY A 294 24.66 -20.56 -68.06
CA GLY A 294 25.96 -21.01 -68.54
C GLY A 294 25.84 -21.52 -69.97
N THR A 295 26.55 -20.88 -70.88
CA THR A 295 26.98 -21.41 -72.18
C THR A 295 28.37 -22.00 -72.00
N GLY A 296 28.56 -23.24 -72.44
CA GLY A 296 29.82 -23.99 -72.43
C GLY A 296 29.55 -25.47 -72.36
#